data_AF-M9M3U5-F1
#
_entry.id   AF-M9M3U5-F1
#
_cell.length_a   1.000
_cell.length_b   1.000
_cell.length_c   1.000
_cell.angle_alpha   90.00
_cell.angle_beta   90.00
_cell.angle_gamma   90.00
#
_symmetry.space_group_name_H-M   'P 1'
#
loop_
_entity.id
_entity.type
_entity.pdbx_description
1 polymer ?
#
loop_
_entity_poly.entity_id
_entity_poly.type
_entity_poly.pdbx_seq_one_letter_code
_entity_poly.pdbx_strand_id
1 'polypeptide(L)'
;MDIIAQVRPDLEGYVTTNQEGSTGDGIKMIENLGGTTVDMEYIQVHPTVQQENSYLIGEVVRGEGAILITSKGERFINEMAARDSVTAAINKLPEKNAFLIFDSGVKSRAKAVEQYEKMGFVKTEDTIKALAQEIGVPADQLQKTLDTWNSAVKNKKDAEFGRKTGMDHDLSAAPYYAIKIGPGIHYTMGGVRINTNTEVLDNDGKPISGLFAAGEVTGGLHGENRIGGNSVAEIIIFGRQAGIKSSEYAKTVK
;
A
#
# COMPACT_ATOMS: atom_id res chain seq x y z
N MET A 1 18.40 3.30 -2.11
CA MET A 1 17.59 3.59 -3.32
C MET A 1 18.28 3.16 -4.62
N ASP A 2 19.57 2.87 -4.61
CA ASP A 2 20.36 2.63 -5.83
C ASP A 2 19.80 1.51 -6.72
N ILE A 3 19.34 0.40 -6.14
CA ILE A 3 18.72 -0.69 -6.92
C ILE A 3 17.42 -0.21 -7.58
N ILE A 4 16.56 0.49 -6.84
CA ILE A 4 15.28 1.02 -7.35
C ILE A 4 15.54 2.00 -8.50
N ALA A 5 16.53 2.90 -8.36
CA ALA A 5 16.89 3.85 -9.42
C ALA A 5 17.37 3.16 -10.71
N GLN A 6 17.97 1.96 -10.61
CA GLN A 6 18.41 1.18 -11.77
C GLN A 6 17.25 0.50 -12.49
N VAL A 7 16.29 -0.08 -11.75
CA VAL A 7 15.21 -0.89 -12.34
C VAL A 7 13.92 -0.10 -12.61
N ARG A 8 13.68 0.97 -11.84
CA ARG A 8 12.49 1.83 -11.89
C ARG A 8 12.88 3.30 -11.70
N PRO A 9 13.64 3.90 -12.63
CA PRO A 9 14.04 5.31 -12.55
C PRO A 9 12.84 6.27 -12.53
N ASP A 10 11.68 5.86 -13.02
CA ASP A 10 10.42 6.62 -12.96
C ASP A 10 9.91 6.85 -11.53
N LEU A 11 10.40 6.10 -10.55
CA LEU A 11 10.08 6.26 -9.13
C LEU A 11 11.02 7.21 -8.38
N GLU A 12 11.96 7.84 -9.09
CA GLU A 12 12.83 8.86 -8.49
C GLU A 12 12.01 10.00 -7.87
N GLY A 13 12.41 10.42 -6.67
CA GLY A 13 11.73 11.47 -5.90
C GLY A 13 10.50 11.03 -5.11
N TYR A 14 10.07 9.76 -5.20
CA TYR A 14 9.03 9.23 -4.33
C TYR A 14 9.54 9.06 -2.89
N VAL A 15 8.68 9.36 -1.93
CA VAL A 15 8.89 8.96 -0.53
C VAL A 15 8.78 7.45 -0.37
N THR A 16 9.32 6.89 0.72
CA THR A 16 9.22 5.46 1.01
C THR A 16 8.66 5.20 2.39
N THR A 17 7.74 4.25 2.48
CA THR A 17 7.16 3.78 3.75
C THR A 17 8.04 2.78 4.49
N ASN A 18 9.21 2.46 3.92
CA ASN A 18 10.14 1.48 4.45
C ASN A 18 11.03 2.09 5.53
N GLN A 19 11.47 1.23 6.44
CA GLN A 19 12.54 1.55 7.38
C GLN A 19 13.87 1.74 6.64
N GLU A 20 14.77 2.53 7.22
CA GLU A 20 16.01 3.00 6.56
C GLU A 20 16.95 1.88 6.11
N GLY A 21 16.93 0.72 6.78
CA GLY A 21 17.75 -0.44 6.44
C GLY A 21 17.20 -1.33 5.31
N SER A 22 16.09 -0.97 4.67
CA SER A 22 15.52 -1.74 3.55
C SER A 22 16.24 -1.35 2.24
N THR A 23 17.51 -1.75 2.13
CA THR A 23 18.47 -1.27 1.11
C THR A 23 18.83 -2.33 0.07
N GLY A 24 18.38 -3.58 0.24
CA GLY A 24 18.64 -4.69 -0.68
C GLY A 24 19.96 -5.44 -0.42
N ASP A 25 20.61 -5.23 0.72
CA ASP A 25 21.90 -5.86 1.03
C ASP A 25 21.82 -7.40 1.05
N GLY A 26 20.72 -7.96 1.53
CA GLY A 26 20.49 -9.41 1.50
C GLY A 26 20.43 -10.00 0.08
N ILE A 27 19.88 -9.26 -0.89
CA ILE A 27 19.85 -9.66 -2.30
C ILE A 27 21.29 -9.72 -2.84
N LYS A 28 22.07 -8.64 -2.64
CA LYS A 28 23.47 -8.57 -3.08
C LYS A 28 24.33 -9.68 -2.46
N MET A 29 24.13 -9.97 -1.18
CA MET A 29 24.83 -11.05 -0.50
C MET A 29 24.56 -12.41 -1.15
N ILE A 30 23.30 -12.67 -1.51
CA ILE A 30 22.90 -13.93 -2.13
C ILE A 30 23.37 -14.02 -3.59
N GLU A 31 23.32 -12.93 -4.35
CA GLU A 31 23.88 -12.88 -5.71
C GLU A 31 25.38 -13.20 -5.73
N ASN A 32 26.15 -12.70 -4.75
CA ASN A 32 27.56 -13.02 -4.60
C ASN A 32 27.84 -14.50 -4.30
N LEU A 33 26.85 -15.25 -3.80
CA LEU A 33 26.93 -16.70 -3.59
C LEU A 33 26.46 -17.50 -4.81
N GLY A 34 26.11 -16.83 -5.92
CA GLY A 34 25.61 -17.44 -7.15
C GLY A 34 24.09 -17.56 -7.23
N GLY A 35 23.35 -17.01 -6.24
CA GLY A 35 21.89 -16.96 -6.28
C GLY A 35 21.39 -16.00 -7.35
N THR A 36 20.21 -16.27 -7.90
CA THR A 36 19.58 -15.43 -8.94
C THR A 36 18.41 -14.65 -8.40
N THR A 37 18.04 -13.57 -9.10
CA THR A 37 16.83 -12.79 -8.83
C THR A 37 15.77 -12.98 -9.90
N VAL A 38 14.53 -12.64 -9.57
CA VAL A 38 13.38 -12.61 -10.49
C VAL A 38 12.50 -11.40 -10.15
N ASP A 39 11.77 -10.88 -11.15
CA ASP A 39 10.71 -9.87 -10.96
C ASP A 39 11.16 -8.51 -10.38
N MET A 40 12.45 -8.16 -10.49
CA MET A 40 13.07 -6.98 -9.83
C MET A 40 12.47 -5.64 -10.27
N GLU A 41 11.89 -5.57 -11.47
CA GLU A 41 11.19 -4.40 -12.02
C GLU A 41 9.84 -4.13 -11.34
N TYR A 42 9.25 -5.14 -10.70
CA TYR A 42 7.94 -5.03 -10.06
C TYR A 42 8.09 -4.47 -8.65
N ILE A 43 7.99 -3.14 -8.58
CA ILE A 43 7.99 -2.36 -7.35
C ILE A 43 6.62 -1.74 -7.15
N GLN A 44 6.01 -2.01 -6.00
CA GLN A 44 4.71 -1.50 -5.64
C GLN A 44 4.83 -0.15 -4.93
N VAL A 45 4.04 0.79 -5.44
CA VAL A 45 3.78 2.08 -4.81
C VAL A 45 2.45 1.98 -4.07
N HIS A 46 2.43 2.40 -2.82
CA HIS A 46 1.19 2.54 -2.06
C HIS A 46 0.53 3.89 -2.38
N PRO A 47 -0.77 3.94 -2.70
CA PRO A 47 -1.42 5.17 -3.12
C PRO A 47 -1.64 6.17 -1.98
N THR A 48 -1.74 5.70 -0.73
CA THR A 48 -2.08 6.53 0.44
C THR A 48 -0.95 6.58 1.45
N VAL A 49 -0.04 7.54 1.30
CA VAL A 49 1.10 7.81 2.18
C VAL A 49 1.09 9.28 2.59
N GLN A 50 1.24 9.54 3.90
CA GLN A 50 1.50 10.90 4.40
C GLN A 50 2.92 11.29 3.99
N GLN A 51 3.04 12.37 3.23
CA GLN A 51 4.25 12.67 2.46
C GLN A 51 5.41 13.26 3.28
N GLU A 52 5.14 13.89 4.42
CA GLU A 52 6.20 14.57 5.20
C GLU A 52 7.01 13.57 6.03
N ASN A 53 6.33 12.63 6.68
CA ASN A 53 6.95 11.60 7.51
C ASN A 53 7.02 10.24 6.81
N SER A 54 6.63 10.19 5.53
CA SER A 54 6.55 8.97 4.72
C SER A 54 5.72 7.86 5.38
N TYR A 55 4.69 8.23 6.14
CA TYR A 55 3.93 7.30 6.95
C TYR A 55 2.76 6.70 6.17
N LEU A 56 2.66 5.38 6.16
CA LEU A 56 1.59 4.66 5.47
C LEU A 56 0.22 4.94 6.11
N ILE A 57 -0.74 5.40 5.31
CA ILE A 57 -2.15 5.43 5.71
C ILE A 57 -2.82 4.15 5.21
N GLY A 58 -3.14 3.26 6.16
CA GLY A 58 -3.63 1.92 5.87
C GLY A 58 -4.86 1.87 4.97
N GLU A 59 -4.86 0.93 4.02
CA GLU A 59 -5.94 0.71 3.06
C GLU A 59 -7.29 0.41 3.71
N VAL A 60 -7.28 -0.09 4.96
CA VAL A 60 -8.48 -0.31 5.77
C VAL A 60 -9.35 0.94 5.88
N VAL A 61 -8.78 2.16 5.89
CA VAL A 61 -9.59 3.39 5.97
C VAL A 61 -10.48 3.53 4.73
N ARG A 62 -9.95 3.24 3.52
CA ARG A 62 -10.73 3.17 2.29
C ARG A 62 -11.72 2.01 2.33
N GLY A 63 -11.25 0.82 2.75
CA GLY A 63 -12.08 -0.38 2.89
C GLY A 63 -13.30 -0.20 3.79
N GLU A 64 -13.18 0.61 4.84
CA GLU A 64 -14.25 0.91 5.80
C GLU A 64 -15.22 2.00 5.36
N GLY A 65 -14.99 2.64 4.21
CA GLY A 65 -15.94 3.58 3.59
C GLY A 65 -15.37 4.94 3.21
N ALA A 66 -14.11 5.24 3.52
CA ALA A 66 -13.51 6.51 3.11
C ALA A 66 -13.44 6.66 1.59
N ILE A 67 -13.52 7.91 1.13
CA ILE A 67 -13.42 8.29 -0.29
C ILE A 67 -12.18 9.15 -0.54
N LEU A 68 -11.71 9.18 -1.79
CA LEU A 68 -10.61 10.05 -2.22
C LEU A 68 -11.17 11.23 -3.00
N ILE A 69 -10.74 12.44 -2.67
CA ILE A 69 -11.09 13.66 -3.40
C ILE A 69 -9.85 14.39 -3.92
N THR A 70 -10.03 15.14 -5.00
CA THR A 70 -9.05 16.12 -5.50
C THR A 70 -9.07 17.40 -4.65
N SER A 71 -8.13 18.32 -4.90
CA SER A 71 -8.17 19.70 -4.38
C SER A 71 -9.43 20.50 -4.78
N LYS A 72 -10.21 20.02 -5.76
CA LYS A 72 -11.49 20.62 -6.14
C LYS A 72 -12.69 20.04 -5.38
N GLY A 73 -12.49 19.03 -4.54
CA GLY A 73 -13.57 18.40 -3.78
C GLY A 73 -14.29 17.27 -4.51
N GLU A 74 -13.76 16.81 -5.65
CA GLU A 74 -14.38 15.80 -6.50
C GLU A 74 -13.73 14.43 -6.31
N ARG A 75 -14.53 13.36 -6.29
CA ARG A 75 -14.02 11.99 -6.48
C ARG A 75 -13.47 11.84 -7.90
N PHE A 76 -12.51 10.93 -8.06
CA PHE A 76 -11.82 10.76 -9.36
C PHE A 76 -11.44 9.31 -9.69
N ILE A 77 -11.68 8.36 -8.78
CA ILE A 77 -11.32 6.95 -8.95
C ILE A 77 -12.17 6.07 -8.05
N ASN A 78 -12.29 4.79 -8.40
CA ASN A 78 -12.75 3.77 -7.46
C ASN A 78 -11.66 3.53 -6.41
N GLU A 79 -11.92 3.88 -5.16
CA GLU A 79 -10.93 3.81 -4.08
C GLU A 79 -10.51 2.39 -3.71
N MET A 80 -11.26 1.38 -4.16
CA MET A 80 -10.97 -0.04 -3.97
C MET A 80 -10.39 -0.71 -5.23
N ALA A 81 -10.01 0.08 -6.25
CA ALA A 81 -9.24 -0.43 -7.38
C ALA A 81 -7.84 -0.87 -6.95
N ALA A 82 -7.13 -1.58 -7.84
CA ALA A 82 -5.76 -2.00 -7.60
C ALA A 82 -4.83 -0.79 -7.34
N ARG A 83 -3.80 -1.00 -6.51
CA ARG A 83 -2.91 0.07 -6.02
C ARG A 83 -2.22 0.85 -7.14
N ASP A 84 -1.84 0.18 -8.21
CA ASP A 84 -1.29 0.76 -9.44
C ASP A 84 -2.27 1.76 -10.09
N SER A 85 -3.55 1.38 -10.19
CA SER A 85 -4.61 2.19 -10.78
C SER A 85 -4.92 3.41 -9.93
N VAL A 86 -5.01 3.26 -8.61
CA VAL A 86 -5.23 4.38 -7.68
C VAL A 86 -4.02 5.32 -7.68
N THR A 87 -2.81 4.76 -7.66
CA THR A 87 -1.55 5.55 -7.74
C THR A 87 -1.48 6.33 -9.04
N ALA A 88 -1.75 5.68 -10.18
CA ALA A 88 -1.75 6.33 -11.50
C ALA A 88 -2.79 7.46 -11.58
N ALA A 89 -3.96 7.28 -10.95
CA ALA A 89 -4.98 8.31 -10.88
C ALA A 89 -4.51 9.53 -10.06
N ILE A 90 -3.87 9.32 -8.90
CA ILE A 90 -3.30 10.42 -8.09
C ILE A 90 -2.17 11.13 -8.83
N ASN A 91 -1.29 10.39 -9.51
CA ASN A 91 -0.17 10.96 -10.27
C ASN A 91 -0.60 11.83 -11.46
N LYS A 92 -1.82 11.64 -11.97
CA LYS A 92 -2.41 12.49 -13.02
C LYS A 92 -2.94 13.82 -12.47
N LEU A 93 -3.11 13.95 -11.15
CA LEU A 93 -3.51 15.21 -10.54
C LEU A 93 -2.33 16.19 -10.57
N PRO A 94 -2.56 17.50 -10.87
CA PRO A 94 -1.49 18.51 -10.89
C PRO A 94 -0.65 18.55 -9.61
N GLU A 95 -1.30 18.38 -8.47
CA GLU A 95 -0.70 18.40 -7.14
C GLU A 95 -0.03 17.07 -6.74
N LYS A 96 -0.25 15.99 -7.51
CA LYS A 96 0.20 14.61 -7.22
C LYS A 96 -0.17 14.12 -5.81
N ASN A 97 -1.24 14.66 -5.26
CA ASN A 97 -1.77 14.31 -3.95
C ASN A 97 -3.30 14.38 -3.98
N ALA A 98 -3.93 13.81 -2.97
CA ALA A 98 -5.37 13.81 -2.79
C ALA A 98 -5.69 13.92 -1.30
N PHE A 99 -6.98 14.10 -0.98
CA PHE A 99 -7.45 13.98 0.39
C PHE A 99 -8.27 12.71 0.56
N LEU A 100 -8.00 11.97 1.63
CA LEU A 100 -8.84 10.90 2.11
C LEU A 100 -9.89 11.48 3.05
N ILE A 101 -11.17 11.35 2.71
CA ILE A 101 -12.30 11.92 3.46
C ILE A 101 -13.13 10.80 4.09
N PHE A 102 -13.44 10.96 5.36
CA PHE A 102 -14.22 9.98 6.12
C PHE A 102 -14.91 10.61 7.33
N ASP A 103 -15.76 9.83 7.99
CA ASP A 103 -16.59 10.27 9.12
C ASP A 103 -16.25 9.48 10.40
N SER A 104 -17.00 9.72 11.48
CA SER A 104 -16.79 9.05 12.76
C SER A 104 -17.16 7.58 12.72
N GLY A 105 -18.05 7.18 11.81
CA GLY A 105 -18.33 5.78 11.54
C GLY A 105 -17.08 5.04 11.06
N VAL A 106 -16.41 5.56 10.03
CA VAL A 106 -15.14 4.99 9.53
C VAL A 106 -14.07 4.97 10.63
N LYS A 107 -13.88 6.09 11.36
CA LYS A 107 -12.91 6.16 12.46
C LYS A 107 -13.15 5.08 13.53
N SER A 108 -14.42 4.79 13.84
CA SER A 108 -14.77 3.78 14.84
C SER A 108 -14.36 2.36 14.45
N ARG A 109 -14.38 2.04 13.15
CA ARG A 109 -14.06 0.71 12.59
C ARG A 109 -12.58 0.59 12.19
N ALA A 110 -12.00 1.64 11.63
CA ALA A 110 -10.60 1.73 11.27
C ALA A 110 -9.76 2.32 12.44
N LYS A 111 -9.53 1.51 13.48
CA LYS A 111 -8.83 1.95 14.71
C LYS A 111 -7.46 2.58 14.52
N ALA A 112 -6.77 2.27 13.43
CA ALA A 112 -5.50 2.91 13.08
C ALA A 112 -5.61 4.45 12.93
N VAL A 113 -6.80 4.99 12.65
CA VAL A 113 -7.04 6.44 12.59
C VAL A 113 -6.72 7.14 13.90
N GLU A 114 -6.96 6.50 15.05
CA GLU A 114 -6.62 7.08 16.36
C GLU A 114 -5.10 7.33 16.49
N GLN A 115 -4.27 6.49 15.86
CA GLN A 115 -2.84 6.72 15.79
C GLN A 115 -2.49 7.87 14.85
N TYR A 116 -3.10 7.93 13.66
CA TYR A 116 -2.86 9.02 12.71
C TYR A 116 -3.21 10.38 13.30
N GLU A 117 -4.28 10.44 14.12
CA GLU A 117 -4.68 11.65 14.85
C GLU A 117 -3.65 12.06 15.91
N LYS A 118 -3.15 11.11 16.71
CA LYS A 118 -2.05 11.36 17.67
C LYS A 118 -0.77 11.85 16.99
N MET A 119 -0.53 11.43 15.75
CA MET A 119 0.59 11.86 14.94
C MET A 119 0.36 13.21 14.23
N GLY A 120 -0.83 13.79 14.35
CA GLY A 120 -1.17 15.09 13.75
C GLY A 120 -1.51 15.04 12.26
N PHE A 121 -1.79 13.86 11.70
CA PHE A 121 -2.08 13.70 10.26
C PHE A 121 -3.53 13.97 9.89
N VAL A 122 -4.42 13.99 10.88
CA VAL A 122 -5.87 14.07 10.69
C VAL A 122 -6.35 15.49 10.97
N LYS A 123 -7.03 16.07 9.99
CA LYS A 123 -7.85 17.27 10.17
C LYS A 123 -9.25 16.84 10.57
N THR A 124 -9.84 17.50 11.57
CA THR A 124 -11.12 17.11 12.17
C THR A 124 -12.02 18.33 12.30
N GLU A 125 -13.25 18.21 11.82
CA GLU A 125 -14.25 19.29 11.92
C GLU A 125 -15.66 18.72 12.08
N ASP A 126 -16.54 19.43 12.77
CA ASP A 126 -17.91 18.98 13.05
C ASP A 126 -18.84 19.04 11.82
N THR A 127 -18.44 19.79 10.79
CA THR A 127 -19.22 19.95 9.57
C THR A 127 -18.34 19.84 8.32
N ILE A 128 -18.93 19.37 7.22
CA ILE A 128 -18.24 19.30 5.92
C ILE A 128 -17.80 20.68 5.44
N LYS A 129 -18.58 21.71 5.71
CA LYS A 129 -18.22 23.09 5.36
C LYS A 129 -16.95 23.55 6.08
N ALA A 130 -16.85 23.30 7.38
CA ALA A 130 -15.66 23.62 8.16
C ALA A 130 -14.46 22.78 7.70
N LEU A 131 -14.65 21.47 7.48
CA LEU A 131 -13.59 20.59 6.97
C LEU A 131 -13.05 21.09 5.63
N ALA A 132 -13.94 21.43 4.70
CA ALA A 132 -13.59 21.94 3.39
C ALA A 132 -12.76 23.23 3.49
N GLN A 133 -13.13 24.16 4.39
CA GLN A 133 -12.38 25.38 4.64
C GLN A 133 -10.97 25.08 5.18
N GLU A 134 -10.85 24.19 6.17
CA GLU A 134 -9.57 23.80 6.80
C GLU A 134 -8.61 23.17 5.78
N ILE A 135 -9.11 22.35 4.84
CA ILE A 135 -8.27 21.71 3.81
C ILE A 135 -8.17 22.50 2.51
N GLY A 136 -8.79 23.69 2.41
CA GLY A 136 -8.73 24.56 1.24
C GLY A 136 -9.49 24.05 0.01
N VAL A 137 -10.58 23.31 0.20
CA VAL A 137 -11.43 22.73 -0.84
C VAL A 137 -12.77 23.50 -0.93
N PRO A 138 -13.41 23.63 -2.12
CA PRO A 138 -14.71 24.27 -2.23
C PRO A 138 -15.81 23.52 -1.45
N ALA A 139 -16.38 24.17 -0.43
CA ALA A 139 -17.34 23.54 0.49
C ALA A 139 -18.59 22.98 -0.21
N ASP A 140 -19.18 23.73 -1.14
CA ASP A 140 -20.37 23.29 -1.87
C ASP A 140 -20.09 22.06 -2.74
N GLN A 141 -18.90 21.98 -3.33
CA GLN A 141 -18.49 20.84 -4.14
C GLN A 141 -18.23 19.61 -3.27
N LEU A 142 -17.56 19.77 -2.13
CA LEU A 142 -17.33 18.65 -1.21
C LEU A 142 -18.65 18.11 -0.64
N GLN A 143 -19.57 18.99 -0.24
CA GLN A 143 -20.91 18.59 0.22
C GLN A 143 -21.63 17.77 -0.85
N LYS A 144 -21.66 18.27 -2.09
CA LYS A 144 -22.26 17.56 -3.23
C LYS A 144 -21.64 16.17 -3.46
N THR A 145 -20.32 16.06 -3.31
CA THR A 145 -19.62 14.78 -3.45
C THR A 145 -20.03 13.79 -2.35
N LEU A 146 -20.16 14.22 -1.10
CA LEU A 146 -20.67 13.35 -0.04
C LEU A 146 -22.14 12.97 -0.22
N ASP A 147 -22.99 13.90 -0.63
CA ASP A 147 -24.41 13.62 -0.91
C ASP A 147 -24.56 12.56 -2.01
N THR A 148 -23.71 12.65 -3.05
CA THR A 148 -23.65 11.70 -4.16
C THR A 148 -23.16 10.34 -3.69
N TRP A 149 -22.09 10.30 -2.90
CA TRP A 149 -21.55 9.08 -2.32
C TRP A 149 -22.56 8.39 -1.40
N ASN A 150 -23.16 9.12 -0.47
CA ASN A 150 -24.15 8.58 0.48
C ASN A 150 -25.38 8.03 -0.25
N SER A 151 -25.80 8.68 -1.34
CA SER A 151 -26.83 8.15 -2.24
C SER A 151 -26.39 6.86 -2.94
N ALA A 152 -25.13 6.78 -3.41
CA ALA A 152 -24.58 5.56 -4.01
C ALA A 152 -24.50 4.40 -3.01
N VAL A 153 -24.11 4.66 -1.76
CA VAL A 153 -24.10 3.68 -0.66
C VAL A 153 -25.50 3.16 -0.39
N LYS A 154 -26.48 4.05 -0.22
CA LYS A 154 -27.89 3.69 0.01
C LYS A 154 -28.44 2.80 -1.11
N ASN A 155 -28.11 3.14 -2.35
CA ASN A 155 -28.57 2.41 -3.54
C ASN A 155 -27.70 1.19 -3.88
N LYS A 156 -26.62 0.94 -3.12
CA LYS A 156 -25.62 -0.11 -3.38
C LYS A 156 -25.07 -0.08 -4.80
N LYS A 157 -24.93 1.13 -5.36
CA LYS A 157 -24.50 1.35 -6.75
C LYS A 157 -23.75 2.67 -6.88
N ASP A 158 -22.42 2.57 -6.99
CA ASP A 158 -21.57 3.68 -7.40
C ASP A 158 -21.59 3.83 -8.92
N ALA A 159 -22.40 4.75 -9.42
CA ALA A 159 -22.53 5.02 -10.85
C ALA A 159 -21.33 5.81 -11.42
N GLU A 160 -20.56 6.50 -10.58
CA GLU A 160 -19.46 7.36 -11.02
C GLU A 160 -18.21 6.54 -11.33
N PHE A 161 -17.83 5.63 -10.43
CA PHE A 161 -16.57 4.88 -10.56
C PHE A 161 -16.72 3.37 -10.40
N GLY A 162 -17.93 2.86 -10.19
CA GLY A 162 -18.19 1.42 -10.13
C GLY A 162 -17.59 0.72 -8.91
N ARG A 163 -17.37 1.43 -7.80
CA ARG A 163 -17.02 0.82 -6.51
C ARG A 163 -18.10 -0.18 -6.08
N LYS A 164 -17.66 -1.34 -5.57
CA LYS A 164 -18.55 -2.45 -5.16
C LYS A 164 -18.41 -2.87 -3.71
N THR A 165 -17.30 -2.50 -3.06
CA THR A 165 -16.96 -2.91 -1.69
C THR A 165 -16.72 -1.67 -0.82
N GLY A 166 -16.79 -1.86 0.51
CA GLY A 166 -16.68 -0.75 1.46
C GLY A 166 -17.80 0.28 1.26
N MET A 167 -19.01 -0.20 0.95
CA MET A 167 -20.22 0.59 0.72
C MET A 167 -21.32 0.18 1.71
N ASP A 168 -20.94 -0.26 2.90
CA ASP A 168 -21.89 -0.75 3.91
C ASP A 168 -22.42 0.35 4.81
N HIS A 169 -21.68 1.44 4.93
CA HIS A 169 -22.01 2.60 5.73
C HIS A 169 -21.75 3.87 4.91
N ASP A 170 -22.65 4.84 5.03
CA ASP A 170 -22.48 6.16 4.43
C ASP A 170 -21.53 7.02 5.27
N LEU A 171 -21.25 8.24 4.81
CA LEU A 171 -20.42 9.22 5.51
C LEU A 171 -21.30 10.34 6.09
N SER A 172 -22.17 9.98 7.03
CA SER A 172 -23.17 10.88 7.61
C SER A 172 -22.94 11.17 9.10
N ALA A 173 -21.99 10.51 9.77
CA ALA A 173 -21.76 10.64 11.20
C ALA A 173 -20.60 11.59 11.52
N ALA A 174 -20.92 12.86 11.79
CA ALA A 174 -19.97 13.84 12.31
C ALA A 174 -19.30 13.39 13.64
N PRO A 175 -18.09 13.88 13.98
CA PRO A 175 -17.22 14.74 13.16
C PRO A 175 -16.72 14.09 11.87
N TYR A 176 -16.22 14.93 10.96
CA TYR A 176 -15.64 14.56 9.68
C TYR A 176 -14.14 14.79 9.67
N TYR A 177 -13.44 13.99 8.88
CA TYR A 177 -12.00 13.90 8.91
C TYR A 177 -11.40 13.95 7.51
N ALA A 178 -10.22 14.54 7.41
CA ALA A 178 -9.41 14.54 6.20
C ALA A 178 -7.95 14.18 6.52
N ILE A 179 -7.32 13.40 5.63
CA ILE A 179 -5.88 13.16 5.65
C ILE A 179 -5.35 13.48 4.25
N LYS A 180 -4.35 14.37 4.15
CA LYS A 180 -3.65 14.63 2.89
C LYS A 180 -2.69 13.46 2.60
N ILE A 181 -2.81 12.87 1.41
CA ILE A 181 -2.05 11.69 1.02
C ILE A 181 -1.44 11.87 -0.37
N GLY A 182 -0.37 11.15 -0.62
CA GLY A 182 0.19 10.96 -1.95
C GLY A 182 0.78 9.55 -2.08
N PRO A 183 1.24 9.17 -3.28
CA PRO A 183 1.86 7.87 -3.48
C PRO A 183 3.24 7.78 -2.82
N GLY A 184 3.67 6.57 -2.44
CA GLY A 184 5.01 6.31 -1.92
C GLY A 184 5.47 4.87 -2.12
N ILE A 185 6.77 4.66 -2.32
CA ILE A 185 7.37 3.32 -2.49
C ILE A 185 7.09 2.48 -1.23
N HIS A 186 6.67 1.25 -1.44
CA HIS A 186 6.17 0.42 -0.35
C HIS A 186 6.73 -1.00 -0.30
N TYR A 187 6.79 -1.69 -1.44
CA TYR A 187 7.13 -3.11 -1.45
C TYR A 187 7.86 -3.49 -2.74
N THR A 188 8.85 -4.38 -2.66
CA THR A 188 9.52 -4.97 -3.84
C THR A 188 9.03 -6.39 -4.05
N MET A 189 8.28 -6.65 -5.13
CA MET A 189 7.75 -7.99 -5.40
C MET A 189 8.83 -8.93 -5.94
N GLY A 190 9.82 -8.36 -6.64
CA GLY A 190 11.01 -9.07 -7.05
C GLY A 190 11.98 -9.30 -5.91
N GLY A 191 12.86 -10.27 -6.13
CA GLY A 191 13.89 -10.65 -5.18
C GLY A 191 14.56 -11.96 -5.58
N VAL A 192 15.21 -12.58 -4.61
CA VAL A 192 15.92 -13.86 -4.78
C VAL A 192 14.95 -14.95 -5.22
N ARG A 193 15.35 -15.70 -6.25
CA ARG A 193 14.59 -16.83 -6.76
C ARG A 193 14.75 -18.01 -5.82
N ILE A 194 13.61 -18.53 -5.34
CA ILE A 194 13.54 -19.72 -4.50
C ILE A 194 12.64 -20.79 -5.14
N ASN A 195 12.83 -22.04 -4.74
CA ASN A 195 11.84 -23.09 -5.01
C ASN A 195 10.80 -23.18 -3.89
N THR A 196 9.85 -24.12 -4.02
CA THR A 196 8.81 -24.35 -3.01
C THR A 196 9.34 -24.86 -1.68
N ASN A 197 10.61 -25.27 -1.57
CA ASN A 197 11.29 -25.62 -0.32
C ASN A 197 12.07 -24.43 0.28
N THR A 198 11.92 -23.21 -0.25
CA THR A 198 12.66 -22.00 0.15
C THR A 198 14.17 -22.07 -0.08
N GLU A 199 14.63 -23.01 -0.91
CA GLU A 199 16.04 -23.10 -1.31
C GLU A 199 16.33 -22.06 -2.39
N VAL A 200 17.43 -21.34 -2.24
CA VAL A 200 17.88 -20.35 -3.23
C VAL A 200 18.36 -21.07 -4.50
N LEU A 201 17.98 -20.54 -5.67
CA LEU A 201 18.32 -21.13 -6.96
C LEU A 201 19.45 -20.38 -7.67
N ASP A 202 20.38 -21.15 -8.24
CA ASP A 202 21.45 -20.65 -9.11
C ASP A 202 20.98 -20.37 -10.55
N ASN A 203 21.93 -20.02 -11.43
CA ASN A 203 21.68 -19.74 -12.85
C ASN A 203 21.15 -20.96 -13.65
N ASP A 204 21.44 -22.18 -13.20
CA ASP A 204 20.92 -23.42 -13.81
C ASP A 204 19.54 -23.80 -13.24
N GLY A 205 18.99 -23.01 -12.31
CA GLY A 205 17.78 -23.33 -11.57
C GLY A 205 17.96 -24.44 -10.54
N LYS A 206 19.19 -24.73 -10.13
CA LYS A 206 19.51 -25.75 -9.12
C LYS A 206 19.58 -25.12 -7.72
N PRO A 207 19.14 -25.83 -6.67
CA PRO A 207 19.31 -25.36 -5.29
C PRO A 207 20.78 -25.18 -4.91
N ILE A 208 21.11 -24.02 -4.35
CA ILE A 208 22.41 -23.78 -3.72
C ILE A 208 22.41 -24.46 -2.35
N SER A 209 23.32 -25.41 -2.18
CA SER A 209 23.34 -26.29 -1.01
C SER A 209 23.47 -25.49 0.31
N GLY A 210 22.50 -25.67 1.20
CA GLY A 210 22.47 -25.02 2.51
C GLY A 210 22.02 -23.55 2.52
N LEU A 211 21.64 -22.98 1.38
CA LEU A 211 21.19 -21.58 1.30
C LEU A 211 19.67 -21.49 1.14
N PHE A 212 19.03 -20.84 2.11
CA PHE A 212 17.57 -20.66 2.16
C PHE A 212 17.23 -19.18 2.30
N ALA A 213 16.09 -18.76 1.74
CA ALA A 213 15.59 -17.40 1.84
C ALA A 213 14.07 -17.38 1.98
N ALA A 214 13.54 -16.39 2.70
CA ALA A 214 12.10 -16.23 2.91
C ALA A 214 11.73 -14.77 3.18
N GLY A 215 10.49 -14.42 2.82
CA GLY A 215 9.95 -13.07 2.99
C GLY A 215 10.23 -12.17 1.79
N GLU A 216 10.14 -10.85 1.99
CA GLU A 216 10.26 -9.83 0.94
C GLU A 216 11.61 -9.82 0.21
N VAL A 217 12.64 -10.48 0.75
CA VAL A 217 13.91 -10.70 0.02
C VAL A 217 13.75 -11.63 -1.19
N THR A 218 12.65 -12.38 -1.27
CA THR A 218 12.38 -13.37 -2.32
C THR A 218 11.43 -12.84 -3.39
N GLY A 219 11.59 -13.32 -4.63
CA GLY A 219 10.77 -12.94 -5.78
C GLY A 219 9.88 -14.08 -6.30
N GLY A 220 8.91 -13.75 -7.15
CA GLY A 220 8.05 -14.69 -7.86
C GLY A 220 6.73 -15.05 -7.18
N LEU A 221 6.56 -14.76 -5.88
CA LEU A 221 5.33 -15.08 -5.15
C LEU A 221 4.15 -14.17 -5.55
N HIS A 222 4.42 -12.87 -5.69
CA HIS A 222 3.39 -11.84 -5.87
C HIS A 222 3.23 -11.38 -7.32
N GLY A 223 4.12 -11.81 -8.22
CA GLY A 223 4.19 -11.34 -9.61
C GLY A 223 4.23 -9.81 -9.70
N GLU A 224 3.45 -9.26 -10.62
CA GLU A 224 3.48 -7.83 -10.94
C GLU A 224 2.91 -6.92 -9.84
N ASN A 225 2.03 -7.43 -8.98
CA ASN A 225 1.34 -6.60 -7.98
C ASN A 225 0.85 -7.39 -6.76
N ARG A 226 1.42 -7.10 -5.60
CA ARG A 226 1.05 -7.75 -4.34
C ARG A 226 -0.32 -7.29 -3.83
N ILE A 227 -1.17 -8.24 -3.42
CA ILE A 227 -2.45 -7.97 -2.76
C ILE A 227 -2.22 -7.53 -1.30
N GLY A 228 -3.00 -6.55 -0.83
CA GLY A 228 -2.96 -6.09 0.56
C GLY A 228 -3.16 -7.24 1.56
N GLY A 229 -2.31 -7.32 2.59
CA GLY A 229 -2.32 -8.39 3.60
C GLY A 229 -1.43 -9.59 3.30
N ASN A 230 -1.12 -9.89 2.02
CA ASN A 230 -0.36 -11.09 1.66
C ASN A 230 1.08 -11.11 2.19
N SER A 231 1.74 -9.97 2.36
CA SER A 231 3.13 -9.93 2.84
C SER A 231 3.27 -10.48 4.27
N VAL A 232 2.28 -10.28 5.13
CA VAL A 232 2.30 -10.83 6.50
C VAL A 232 2.14 -12.35 6.46
N ALA A 233 1.25 -12.86 5.60
CA ALA A 233 1.09 -14.30 5.43
C ALA A 233 2.38 -14.94 4.88
N GLU A 234 3.00 -14.31 3.88
CA GLU A 234 4.26 -14.74 3.27
C GLU A 234 5.38 -14.92 4.30
N ILE A 235 5.71 -13.88 5.08
CA ILE A 235 6.85 -13.95 6.01
C ILE A 235 6.66 -15.04 7.06
N ILE A 236 5.42 -15.31 7.48
CA ILE A 236 5.10 -16.35 8.45
C ILE A 236 5.20 -17.74 7.82
N ILE A 237 4.57 -17.93 6.65
CA ILE A 237 4.51 -19.24 5.98
C ILE A 237 5.89 -19.65 5.48
N PHE A 238 6.52 -18.81 4.67
CA PHE A 238 7.82 -19.12 4.07
C PHE A 238 8.96 -19.04 5.09
N GLY A 239 8.86 -18.16 6.10
CA GLY A 239 9.83 -18.13 7.20
C GLY A 239 9.80 -19.44 8.01
N ARG A 240 8.61 -19.93 8.35
CA ARG A 240 8.45 -21.24 9.01
C ARG A 240 9.01 -22.38 8.14
N GLN A 241 8.72 -22.33 6.84
CA GLN A 241 9.19 -23.35 5.91
C GLN A 241 10.72 -23.37 5.78
N ALA A 242 11.35 -22.21 5.64
CA ALA A 242 12.81 -22.08 5.61
C ALA A 242 13.46 -22.59 6.90
N GLY A 243 12.87 -22.33 8.06
CA GLY A 243 13.34 -22.88 9.33
C GLY A 243 13.27 -24.42 9.39
N ILE A 244 12.19 -25.02 8.89
CA ILE A 244 12.05 -26.48 8.83
C ILE A 244 13.07 -27.08 7.86
N LYS A 245 13.17 -26.53 6.65
CA LYS A 245 14.01 -27.08 5.58
C LYS A 245 15.50 -26.94 5.85
N SER A 246 15.92 -25.81 6.40
CA SER A 246 17.31 -25.64 6.86
C SER A 246 17.66 -26.58 8.02
N SER A 247 16.74 -26.83 8.96
CA SER A 247 16.95 -27.80 10.05
C SER A 247 17.05 -29.25 9.55
N GLU A 248 16.25 -29.62 8.55
CA GLU A 248 16.35 -30.93 7.88
C GLU A 248 17.70 -31.09 7.19
N TYR A 249 18.13 -30.08 6.41
CA TYR A 249 19.43 -30.06 5.74
C TYR A 249 20.60 -30.18 6.74
N ALA A 250 20.57 -29.44 7.85
CA ALA A 250 21.63 -29.50 8.86
C ALA A 250 21.83 -30.91 9.46
N LYS A 251 20.81 -31.78 9.43
CA LYS A 251 20.90 -33.16 9.91
C LYS A 251 21.53 -34.11 8.88
N THR A 252 21.52 -33.77 7.59
CA THR A 252 22.04 -34.61 6.51
C THR A 252 23.53 -34.39 6.25
N VAL A 253 24.06 -33.21 6.59
CA VAL A 253 25.47 -32.82 6.37
C VAL A 253 26.42 -33.21 7.52
N LYS A 254 26.11 -34.28 8.24
CA LYS A 254 26.98 -34.84 9.28
C LYS A 254 28.17 -35.58 8.70
#